data_AF-A0AAW2LFQ9-F1
#
_entry.id   AF-A0AAW2LFQ9-F1
#
_cell.length_a   1.000
_cell.length_b   1.000
_cell.length_c   1.000
_cell.angle_alpha   90.00
_cell.angle_beta   90.00
_cell.angle_gamma   90.00
#
_symmetry.space_group_name_H-M   'P 1'
#
loop_
_entity.id
_entity.type
_entity.pdbx_description
1 polymer ?
#
loop_
_entity_poly.entity_id
_entity_poly.type
_entity_poly.pdbx_seq_one_letter_code
_entity_poly.pdbx_strand_id
1 'polypeptide(L)'
;MSAWFVAVVLLSMHLVSASDSDPIQDYCIPSPELSSLFPSSCKNSSLVTVDDFVFSGIKTPGDSMRTGASHPFRICRFKKPSFRQSVGEGGVMVFPRGLMHFQMNVGDTTATILGSFNSQNPGLVKIPSAVFGSDIKEELLEKVFGLSWKELGKLRKKFGPSS
;
A
#
# COMPACT_ATOMS: atom_id res chain seq x y z
N MET A 1 -36.91 16.40 17.05
CA MET A 1 -35.71 16.33 16.19
C MET A 1 -35.91 17.36 15.09
N SER A 2 -35.22 18.51 15.15
CA SER A 2 -35.51 19.64 14.26
C SER A 2 -35.10 19.34 12.82
N ALA A 3 -35.90 19.79 11.85
CA ALA A 3 -35.65 19.59 10.41
C ALA A 3 -34.25 20.08 9.97
N TRP A 4 -33.70 21.05 10.69
CA TRP A 4 -32.33 21.54 10.51
C TRP A 4 -31.25 20.49 10.75
N PHE A 5 -31.43 19.60 11.75
CA PHE A 5 -30.48 18.52 12.00
C PHE A 5 -30.46 17.49 10.86
N VAL A 6 -31.60 17.23 10.22
CA VAL A 6 -31.71 16.30 9.09
C VAL A 6 -31.02 16.87 7.84
N ALA A 7 -31.16 18.19 7.59
CA ALA A 7 -30.54 18.86 6.45
C ALA A 7 -29.00 18.90 6.52
N VAL A 8 -28.43 19.11 7.72
CA VAL A 8 -26.97 19.13 7.93
C VAL A 8 -26.35 17.74 7.73
N VAL A 9 -27.06 16.68 8.11
CA VAL A 9 -26.60 15.29 7.93
C VAL A 9 -26.67 14.85 6.46
N LEU A 10 -27.63 15.36 5.68
CA LEU A 10 -27.73 15.07 4.24
C LEU A 10 -26.67 15.81 3.41
N LEU A 11 -26.22 16.99 3.84
CA LEU A 11 -25.22 17.79 3.12
C LEU A 11 -23.77 17.27 3.30
N SER A 12 -23.51 16.46 4.33
CA SER A 12 -22.18 15.89 4.63
C SER A 12 -21.91 14.54 3.96
N MET A 13 -22.84 14.02 3.15
CA MET A 13 -22.60 12.85 2.29
C MET A 13 -21.81 13.25 1.04
N HIS A 14 -20.54 13.64 1.23
CA HIS A 14 -19.58 13.59 0.14
C HIS A 14 -19.09 12.15 0.06
N LEU A 15 -19.47 11.46 -1.01
CA LEU A 15 -18.86 10.20 -1.40
C LEU A 15 -17.37 10.47 -1.62
N VAL A 16 -16.53 10.13 -0.65
CA VAL A 16 -15.07 10.13 -0.83
C VAL A 16 -14.74 8.93 -1.71
N SER A 17 -14.85 9.12 -3.03
CA SER A 17 -14.35 8.15 -4.00
C SER A 17 -12.84 8.31 -4.09
N ALA A 18 -12.12 7.50 -3.32
CA ALA A 18 -10.66 7.39 -3.40
C ALA A 18 -10.19 6.49 -4.57
N SER A 19 -10.99 6.39 -5.64
CA SER A 19 -10.60 5.71 -6.89
C SER A 19 -9.91 6.68 -7.81
N ASP A 20 -9.14 6.13 -8.75
CA ASP A 20 -8.69 6.96 -9.87
C ASP A 20 -9.90 7.54 -10.60
N SER A 21 -9.72 8.74 -11.13
CA SER A 21 -10.70 9.38 -11.99
C SER A 21 -10.94 8.52 -13.23
N ASP A 22 -12.18 8.51 -13.71
CA ASP A 22 -12.50 7.81 -14.95
C ASP A 22 -11.67 8.37 -16.12
N PRO A 23 -11.18 7.50 -17.02
CA PRO A 23 -10.37 7.95 -18.15
C PRO A 23 -11.22 8.76 -19.14
N ILE A 24 -10.69 9.90 -19.61
CA ILE A 24 -11.35 10.76 -20.62
C ILE A 24 -11.02 10.35 -22.06
N GLN A 25 -10.11 9.40 -22.25
CA GLN A 25 -9.59 8.93 -23.52
C GLN A 25 -9.23 7.44 -23.40
N ASP A 26 -9.07 6.74 -24.54
CA ASP A 26 -8.86 5.29 -24.56
C ASP A 26 -7.57 4.85 -23.83
N TYR A 27 -6.49 5.61 -23.97
CA TYR A 27 -5.22 5.34 -23.31
C TYR A 27 -4.42 6.61 -23.04
N CYS A 28 -3.60 6.59 -21.99
CA CYS A 28 -2.62 7.63 -21.68
C CYS A 28 -1.34 6.97 -21.18
N ILE A 29 -0.38 6.75 -22.08
CA ILE A 29 0.94 6.21 -21.71
C ILE A 29 1.79 7.35 -21.15
N PRO A 30 2.35 7.27 -19.92
CA PRO A 30 3.16 8.35 -19.36
C PRO A 30 4.37 8.71 -20.23
N SER A 31 4.59 10.01 -20.50
CA SER A 31 5.77 10.49 -21.20
C SER A 31 6.89 10.84 -20.22
N PRO A 32 8.06 10.15 -20.24
CA PRO A 32 9.13 10.40 -19.27
C PRO A 32 9.72 11.82 -19.36
N GLU A 33 9.68 12.45 -20.53
CA GLU A 33 10.20 13.80 -20.74
C GLU A 33 9.33 14.89 -20.10
N LEU A 34 8.03 14.63 -19.96
CA LEU A 34 7.03 15.60 -19.47
C LEU A 34 6.48 15.24 -18.08
N SER A 35 6.78 14.03 -17.60
CA SER A 35 6.36 13.49 -16.29
C SER A 35 6.94 14.24 -15.09
N SER A 36 8.08 14.93 -15.23
CA SER A 36 8.70 15.70 -14.14
C SER A 36 7.99 17.02 -13.83
N LEU A 37 7.27 17.59 -14.81
CA LEU A 37 6.58 18.88 -14.70
C LEU A 37 5.07 18.72 -14.50
N PHE A 38 4.48 17.67 -15.07
CA PHE A 38 3.05 17.38 -14.95
C PHE A 38 2.84 15.87 -14.69
N PRO A 39 2.37 15.46 -13.50
CA PRO A 39 2.19 14.05 -13.09
C PRO A 39 1.20 13.21 -13.92
N SER A 40 0.79 13.69 -15.09
CA SER A 40 -0.26 13.10 -15.93
C SER A 40 -0.08 13.43 -17.41
N SER A 41 1.15 13.73 -17.85
CA SER A 41 1.38 14.02 -19.27
C SER A 41 1.51 12.75 -20.10
N CYS A 42 0.57 12.57 -21.03
CA CYS A 42 0.50 11.44 -21.93
C CYS A 42 1.46 11.60 -23.12
N LYS A 43 2.03 10.48 -23.56
CA LYS A 43 2.73 10.33 -24.83
C LYS A 43 1.76 10.59 -26.00
N ASN A 44 2.27 11.15 -27.09
CA ASN A 44 1.48 11.36 -28.31
C ASN A 44 1.10 10.02 -28.95
N SER A 45 -0.14 9.90 -29.43
CA SER A 45 -0.68 8.70 -30.09
C SER A 45 0.22 8.15 -31.20
N SER A 46 0.85 9.01 -32.01
CA SER A 46 1.73 8.60 -33.11
C SER A 46 3.02 7.89 -32.66
N LEU A 47 3.40 8.03 -31.39
CA LEU A 47 4.59 7.40 -30.81
C LEU A 47 4.27 6.13 -30.02
N VAL A 48 2.98 5.84 -29.77
CA VAL A 48 2.54 4.69 -28.98
C VAL A 48 2.64 3.42 -29.80
N THR A 49 3.22 2.37 -29.22
CA THR A 49 3.36 1.05 -29.85
C THR A 49 2.67 -0.04 -29.03
N VAL A 50 2.49 -1.23 -29.61
CA VAL A 50 1.90 -2.38 -28.90
C VAL A 50 2.72 -2.78 -27.68
N ASP A 51 4.04 -2.62 -27.76
CA ASP A 51 4.94 -2.94 -26.66
C ASP A 51 4.71 -2.06 -25.41
N ASP A 52 4.16 -0.84 -25.58
CA ASP A 52 3.79 0.04 -24.46
C ASP A 52 2.65 -0.56 -23.59
N PHE A 53 1.90 -1.53 -24.11
CA PHE A 53 0.79 -2.20 -23.39
C PHE A 53 1.15 -3.58 -22.85
N VAL A 54 2.36 -4.08 -23.11
CA VAL A 54 2.78 -5.43 -22.70
C VAL A 54 3.76 -5.35 -21.53
N PHE A 55 3.32 -5.79 -20.35
CA PHE A 55 4.19 -5.91 -19.18
C PHE A 55 4.59 -7.37 -18.91
N SER A 56 5.89 -7.64 -18.93
CA SER A 56 6.46 -8.98 -18.68
C SER A 56 7.23 -9.09 -17.35
N GLY A 57 7.25 -8.03 -16.53
CA GLY A 57 8.11 -7.98 -15.34
C GLY A 57 7.71 -8.88 -14.17
N ILE A 58 6.52 -9.49 -14.21
CA ILE A 58 6.01 -10.40 -13.17
C ILE A 58 6.12 -11.89 -13.55
N LYS A 59 6.82 -12.23 -14.64
CA LYS A 59 6.97 -13.63 -15.12
C LYS A 59 7.71 -14.53 -14.14
N THR A 60 8.62 -13.97 -13.34
CA THR A 60 9.43 -14.72 -12.39
C THR A 60 9.16 -14.25 -10.97
N PRO A 61 9.02 -15.16 -9.99
CA PRO A 61 8.92 -14.78 -8.59
C PRO A 61 10.15 -13.96 -8.16
N GLY A 62 9.91 -12.91 -7.36
CA GLY A 62 11.00 -12.13 -6.76
C GLY A 62 11.74 -12.94 -5.69
N ASP A 63 13.02 -12.63 -5.48
CA ASP A 63 13.85 -13.27 -4.46
C ASP A 63 13.31 -12.99 -3.04
N SER A 64 12.84 -14.05 -2.38
CA SER A 64 12.27 -14.00 -1.02
C SER A 64 13.32 -13.78 0.07
N MET A 65 14.61 -14.01 -0.22
CA MET A 65 15.67 -14.07 0.79
C MET A 65 16.42 -12.74 0.96
N ARG A 66 16.61 -11.99 -0.14
CA ARG A 66 17.46 -10.78 -0.13
C ARG A 66 16.73 -9.48 0.15
N THR A 67 15.41 -9.48 0.09
CA THR A 67 14.62 -8.28 0.32
C THR A 67 13.59 -8.55 1.42
N GLY A 68 13.59 -7.71 2.46
CA GLY A 68 12.37 -7.47 3.23
C GLY A 68 11.27 -6.75 2.42
N ALA A 69 11.30 -6.94 1.11
CA ALA A 69 10.73 -6.13 0.07
C ALA A 69 10.84 -6.87 -1.28
N SER A 70 10.36 -8.11 -1.36
CA SER A 70 9.44 -8.35 -2.47
C SER A 70 8.29 -7.40 -2.16
N HIS A 71 8.01 -6.44 -3.04
CA HIS A 71 6.93 -5.48 -2.87
C HIS A 71 5.70 -6.15 -2.21
N PRO A 72 5.14 -5.63 -1.11
CA PRO A 72 5.74 -5.33 0.18
C PRO A 72 5.01 -6.11 1.29
N PHE A 73 5.28 -7.40 1.48
CA PHE A 73 4.64 -8.13 2.58
C PHE A 73 5.67 -8.91 3.40
N ARG A 74 6.18 -8.25 4.44
CA ARG A 74 6.79 -8.97 5.56
C ARG A 74 5.69 -9.44 6.50
N ILE A 75 5.72 -10.74 6.70
CA ILE A 75 4.91 -11.51 7.63
C ILE A 75 5.33 -11.15 9.06
N CYS A 76 4.51 -10.38 9.77
CA CYS A 76 4.69 -10.11 11.20
C CYS A 76 3.73 -10.98 12.03
N ARG A 77 4.26 -11.62 13.08
CA ARG A 77 3.48 -12.43 14.03
C ARG A 77 2.74 -11.50 15.01
N PHE A 78 1.51 -11.11 14.67
CA PHE A 78 0.61 -10.41 15.60
C PHE A 78 -0.40 -11.35 16.24
N LYS A 79 -0.51 -11.30 17.57
CA LYS A 79 -1.53 -12.04 18.32
C LYS A 79 -2.81 -11.20 18.38
N LYS A 80 -3.82 -11.70 17.65
CA LYS A 80 -5.23 -11.26 17.47
C LYS A 80 -5.52 -10.03 16.57
N PRO A 81 -5.82 -10.28 15.28
CA PRO A 81 -6.82 -9.55 14.53
C PRO A 81 -8.20 -10.19 14.71
N SER A 82 -9.27 -9.40 14.64
CA SER A 82 -10.67 -9.84 14.68
C SER A 82 -11.12 -10.62 13.44
N PHE A 83 -10.32 -10.61 12.37
CA PHE A 83 -10.55 -11.38 11.15
C PHE A 83 -9.24 -11.99 10.64
N ARG A 84 -9.19 -13.31 10.52
CA ARG A 84 -8.08 -14.08 9.95
C ARG A 84 -8.65 -15.16 9.05
N GLN A 85 -8.23 -15.17 7.79
CA GLN A 85 -8.58 -16.21 6.84
C GLN A 85 -7.31 -16.88 6.32
N SER A 86 -7.30 -18.21 6.31
CA SER A 86 -6.29 -18.97 5.57
C SER A 86 -6.77 -19.12 4.14
N VAL A 87 -5.91 -18.80 3.19
CA VAL A 87 -6.22 -18.81 1.75
C VAL A 87 -5.26 -19.79 1.10
N GLY A 88 -5.80 -20.85 0.52
CA GLY A 88 -5.04 -21.82 -0.26
C GLY A 88 -4.82 -21.37 -1.70
N GLU A 89 -4.16 -22.21 -2.49
CA GLU A 89 -3.99 -22.00 -3.92
C GLU A 89 -5.35 -21.78 -4.62
N GLY A 90 -5.40 -20.82 -5.55
CA GLY A 90 -6.64 -20.43 -6.23
C GLY A 90 -7.62 -19.60 -5.40
N GLY A 91 -7.38 -19.43 -4.09
CA GLY A 91 -8.23 -18.62 -3.23
C GLY A 91 -8.03 -17.11 -3.44
N VAL A 92 -9.08 -16.33 -3.17
CA VAL A 92 -9.09 -14.87 -3.30
C VAL A 92 -9.41 -14.23 -1.95
N MET A 93 -8.71 -13.13 -1.63
CA MET A 93 -8.97 -12.31 -0.45
C MET A 93 -9.08 -10.84 -0.85
N VAL A 94 -10.03 -10.14 -0.24
CA VAL A 94 -10.28 -8.71 -0.50
C VAL A 94 -9.94 -7.89 0.72
N PHE A 95 -9.16 -6.83 0.52
CA PHE A 95 -8.88 -5.82 1.55
C PHE A 95 -9.59 -4.51 1.18
N PRO A 96 -10.55 -4.05 2.00
CA PRO A 96 -11.12 -2.73 1.82
C PRO A 96 -10.06 -1.62 1.91
N ARG A 97 -10.30 -0.52 1.19
CA ARG A 97 -9.36 0.61 1.10
C ARG A 97 -9.05 1.20 2.47
N GLY A 98 -7.77 1.54 2.68
CA GLY A 98 -7.29 2.18 3.90
C GLY A 98 -7.24 1.26 5.13
N LEU A 99 -7.68 0.00 5.03
CA LEU A 99 -7.61 -0.92 6.15
C LEU A 99 -6.22 -1.54 6.28
N MET A 100 -5.71 -1.51 7.52
CA MET A 100 -4.50 -2.24 7.88
C MET A 100 -4.73 -3.73 7.68
N HIS A 101 -3.84 -4.37 6.94
CA HIS A 101 -3.85 -5.80 6.69
C HIS A 101 -2.43 -6.38 6.68
N PHE A 102 -2.34 -7.70 6.79
CA PHE A 102 -1.08 -8.44 6.72
C PHE A 102 -1.33 -9.84 6.17
N GLN A 103 -0.30 -10.42 5.59
CA GLN A 103 -0.29 -11.77 5.05
C GLN A 103 0.81 -12.54 5.76
N MET A 104 0.58 -13.84 5.96
CA MET A 104 1.51 -14.75 6.63
C MET A 104 1.50 -16.10 5.90
N ASN A 105 2.62 -16.47 5.30
CA ASN A 105 2.88 -17.85 4.92
C ASN A 105 2.99 -18.70 6.20
N VAL A 106 2.06 -19.63 6.34
CA VAL A 106 1.99 -20.58 7.46
C VAL A 106 2.36 -22.01 7.03
N GLY A 107 2.58 -22.23 5.73
CA GLY A 107 3.01 -23.52 5.19
C GLY A 107 4.54 -23.61 5.06
N ASP A 108 5.01 -24.80 4.75
CA ASP A 108 6.45 -25.10 4.64
C ASP A 108 7.02 -24.82 3.24
N THR A 109 6.16 -24.53 2.26
CA THR A 109 6.54 -24.21 0.88
C THR A 109 6.51 -22.71 0.63
N THR A 110 7.29 -22.24 -0.34
CA THR A 110 7.23 -20.85 -0.80
C THR A 110 5.85 -20.55 -1.39
N ALA A 111 5.18 -19.51 -0.87
CA ALA A 111 3.90 -19.03 -1.36
C ALA A 111 4.09 -17.74 -2.17
N THR A 112 3.38 -17.63 -3.29
CA THR A 112 3.32 -16.41 -4.13
C THR A 112 1.89 -15.91 -4.16
N ILE A 113 1.71 -14.59 -4.02
CA ILE A 113 0.40 -13.93 -4.11
C ILE A 113 0.44 -12.87 -5.20
N LEU A 114 -0.67 -12.73 -5.94
CA LEU A 114 -0.89 -11.63 -6.86
C LEU A 114 -1.94 -10.71 -6.26
N GLY A 115 -1.61 -9.41 -6.22
CA GLY A 115 -2.52 -8.37 -5.74
C GLY A 115 -2.96 -7.49 -6.90
N SER A 116 -4.24 -7.16 -6.93
CA SER A 116 -4.81 -6.18 -7.86
C SER A 116 -5.37 -5.01 -7.05
N PHE A 117 -5.15 -3.80 -7.54
CA PHE A 117 -5.61 -2.56 -6.91
C PHE A 117 -6.47 -1.81 -7.91
N ASN A 118 -7.46 -1.07 -7.39
CA ASN A 118 -8.29 -0.18 -8.19
C ASN A 118 -7.76 1.27 -8.16
N SER A 119 -6.43 1.39 -8.19
CA SER A 119 -5.70 2.63 -8.42
C SER A 119 -4.37 2.32 -9.12
N GLN A 120 -3.96 3.17 -10.05
CA GLN A 120 -2.67 3.19 -10.73
C GLN A 120 -1.53 3.54 -9.78
N ASN A 121 -1.84 4.23 -8.67
CA ASN A 121 -0.89 4.54 -7.61
C ASN A 121 -1.52 4.25 -6.24
N PRO A 122 -1.68 2.96 -5.87
CA PRO A 122 -2.35 2.59 -4.63
C PRO A 122 -1.55 2.99 -3.38
N GLY A 123 -0.27 3.35 -3.56
CA GLY A 123 0.64 3.70 -2.48
C GLY A 123 0.98 2.50 -1.58
N LEU A 124 1.92 2.73 -0.67
CA LEU A 124 2.26 1.75 0.35
C LEU A 124 2.71 2.43 1.64
N VAL A 125 2.09 2.03 2.75
CA VAL A 125 2.54 2.44 4.09
C VAL A 125 2.91 1.20 4.91
N LYS A 126 4.21 0.98 5.10
CA LYS A 126 4.71 -0.01 6.06
C LYS A 126 4.69 0.61 7.46
N ILE A 127 3.70 0.25 8.27
CA ILE A 127 3.50 0.84 9.62
C ILE A 127 4.79 0.85 10.46
N PRO A 128 5.58 -0.24 10.57
CA PRO A 128 6.80 -0.20 11.39
C PRO A 128 7.82 0.84 10.91
N SER A 129 7.98 0.99 9.59
CA SER A 129 8.89 1.98 9.01
C SER A 129 8.33 3.41 9.14
N ALA A 130 7.03 3.60 8.92
CA ALA A 130 6.39 4.90 9.05
C ALA A 130 6.42 5.43 10.51
N VAL A 131 6.27 4.53 11.49
CA VAL A 131 6.30 4.88 12.92
C VAL A 131 7.74 5.04 13.40
N PHE A 132 8.57 4.00 13.29
CA PHE A 132 9.89 3.98 13.94
C PHE A 132 11.03 4.58 13.08
N GLY A 133 10.77 4.85 11.80
CA GLY A 133 11.71 5.53 10.91
C GLY A 133 11.40 7.00 10.65
N SER A 134 10.46 7.57 11.39
CA SER A 134 10.15 9.00 11.35
C SER A 134 10.91 9.79 12.41
N ASP A 135 10.74 11.12 12.37
CA ASP A 135 11.27 12.07 13.36
C ASP A 135 10.32 12.27 14.57
N ILE A 136 9.42 11.32 14.83
CA ILE A 136 8.59 11.36 16.04
C ILE A 136 9.50 11.27 17.27
N LYS A 137 9.28 12.17 18.23
CA LYS A 137 10.04 12.23 19.49
C LYS A 137 10.00 10.90 20.22
N GLU A 138 11.17 10.44 20.68
CA GLU A 138 11.31 9.14 21.34
C GLU A 138 10.43 9.03 22.58
N GLU A 139 10.39 10.07 23.42
CA GLU A 139 9.53 10.13 24.61
C GLU A 139 8.04 9.87 24.29
N LEU A 140 7.57 10.33 23.12
CA LEU A 140 6.19 10.11 22.68
C LEU A 140 5.98 8.66 22.24
N LEU A 141 6.94 8.07 21.50
CA LEU A 141 6.88 6.67 21.11
C LEU A 141 6.94 5.73 22.32
N GLU A 142 7.80 6.02 23.30
CA GLU A 142 7.89 5.29 24.57
C GLU A 142 6.56 5.33 25.31
N LYS A 143 5.95 6.51 25.42
CA LYS A 143 4.67 6.68 26.14
C LYS A 143 3.49 6.04 25.43
N VAL A 144 3.39 6.20 24.10
CA VAL A 144 2.25 5.68 23.31
C VAL A 144 2.31 4.16 23.18
N PHE A 145 3.50 3.60 22.97
CA PHE A 145 3.67 2.17 22.77
C PHE A 145 4.09 1.41 24.04
N GLY A 146 4.33 2.11 25.15
CA GLY A 146 4.76 1.50 26.42
C GLY A 146 6.12 0.81 26.32
N LEU A 147 7.04 1.36 25.52
CA LEU A 147 8.35 0.77 25.24
C LEU A 147 9.44 1.37 26.13
N SER A 148 10.46 0.57 26.45
CA SER A 148 11.69 1.09 27.04
C SER A 148 12.61 1.70 25.97
N TRP A 149 13.47 2.64 26.38
CA TRP A 149 14.46 3.27 25.49
C TRP A 149 15.33 2.26 24.72
N LYS A 150 15.67 1.12 25.36
CA LYS A 150 16.47 0.06 24.73
C LYS A 150 15.69 -0.65 23.62
N GLU A 151 14.40 -0.87 23.82
CA GLU A 151 13.53 -1.49 22.81
C GLU A 151 13.27 -0.54 21.65
N LEU A 152 13.02 0.73 21.96
CA LEU A 152 12.85 1.76 20.95
C LEU A 152 14.11 1.92 20.09
N GLY A 153 15.30 1.97 20.70
CA GLY A 153 16.57 2.01 19.96
C GLY A 153 16.76 0.82 19.01
N LYS A 154 16.35 -0.39 19.41
CA LYS A 154 16.37 -1.58 18.54
C LYS A 154 15.40 -1.45 17.37
N LEU A 155 14.20 -0.92 17.60
CA LEU A 155 13.19 -0.72 16.55
C LEU A 155 13.61 0.36 15.56
N ARG A 156 14.12 1.51 16.02
CA ARG A 156 14.66 2.57 15.16
C ARG A 156 15.84 2.07 14.34
N LYS A 157 16.76 1.31 14.93
CA LYS A 157 17.88 0.70 14.17
C LYS A 157 17.40 -0.28 13.09
N LYS A 158 16.30 -0.98 13.32
CA LYS A 158 15.76 -1.99 12.39
C LYS A 158 14.91 -1.39 11.27
N PHE A 159 14.17 -0.32 11.56
CA PHE A 159 13.14 0.23 10.66
C PHE A 159 13.39 1.69 10.24
N GLY A 160 14.36 2.35 10.84
CA GLY A 160 14.76 3.70 10.50
C GLY A 160 15.51 3.79 9.16
N PRO A 161 15.66 5.02 8.64
CA PRO A 161 16.45 5.25 7.44
C PRO A 161 17.86 4.70 7.65
N SER A 162 18.34 3.92 6.68
CA SER A 162 19.72 3.48 6.63
C SER A 162 20.60 4.69 6.30
N SER A 163 21.14 5.32 7.34
CA SER A 163 22.29 6.24 7.23
C SER A 163 23.53 5.50 6.74
#